data_AF-A0A3B9EJC4-F1
#
_entry.id   AF-A0A3B9EJC4-F1
#
_cell.length_a   1.000
_cell.length_b   1.000
_cell.length_c   1.000
_cell.angle_alpha   90.00
_cell.angle_beta   90.00
_cell.angle_gamma   90.00
#
_symmetry.space_group_name_H-M   'P 1'
#
loop_
_entity.id
_entity.type
_entity.pdbx_description
1 polymer ?
#
loop_
_entity_poly.entity_id
_entity_poly.type
_entity_poly.pdbx_seq_one_letter_code
_entity_poly.pdbx_strand_id
1 'polypeptide(L)'
;MALPAPLKKRLPLIVAGVVGVGLIVGGLVWWQGKQRWEGTDNAFVQADTVAVSPRIGGEVVEVLVKDNQRVEAGQVLVRLDDADARAALAQAEANLAALTAAVANVDARAQQEQATIA
;
A
#
# COMPACT_ATOMS: atom_id res chain seq x y z
N MET A 1 70.25 -3.45 -30.62
CA MET A 1 71.19 -3.78 -29.52
C MET A 1 71.01 -5.26 -29.18
N ALA A 2 71.93 -6.13 -29.60
CA ALA A 2 71.79 -7.58 -29.48
C ALA A 2 72.00 -8.03 -28.03
N LEU A 3 71.05 -8.81 -27.48
CA LEU A 3 71.12 -9.32 -26.12
C LEU A 3 72.25 -10.36 -25.97
N PRO A 4 73.03 -10.33 -24.88
CA PRO A 4 74.15 -11.25 -24.68
C PRO A 4 73.68 -12.71 -24.54
N ALA A 5 74.50 -13.65 -25.05
CA ALA A 5 74.19 -15.07 -25.24
C ALA A 5 73.60 -15.85 -24.02
N PRO A 6 73.96 -15.60 -22.75
CA PRO A 6 73.39 -16.36 -21.63
C PRO A 6 71.93 -15.98 -21.30
N LEU A 7 71.46 -14.79 -21.71
CA LEU A 7 70.07 -14.39 -21.50
C LEU A 7 69.12 -15.12 -22.46
N LYS A 8 69.53 -15.46 -23.69
CA LYS A 8 68.70 -16.19 -24.66
C LYS A 8 68.28 -17.59 -24.17
N LYS A 9 69.13 -18.28 -23.39
CA LYS A 9 68.81 -19.60 -22.79
C LYS A 9 67.87 -19.50 -21.59
N ARG A 10 67.90 -18.39 -20.85
CA ARG A 10 67.05 -18.13 -19.66
C ARG A 10 65.71 -17.48 -20.05
N LEU A 11 65.63 -16.88 -21.24
CA LEU A 11 64.45 -16.23 -21.80
C LEU A 11 63.17 -17.09 -21.73
N PRO A 12 63.14 -18.36 -22.16
CA PRO A 12 61.91 -19.16 -22.07
C PRO A 12 61.47 -19.38 -20.62
N LEU A 13 62.41 -19.43 -19.67
CA LEU A 13 62.13 -19.62 -18.25
C LEU A 13 61.58 -18.35 -17.59
N ILE A 14 62.09 -17.17 -18.01
CA ILE A 14 61.55 -15.87 -17.60
C ILE A 14 60.15 -15.66 -18.18
N VAL A 15 59.95 -15.97 -19.46
CA VAL A 15 58.63 -15.89 -20.11
C VAL A 15 57.65 -16.83 -19.43
N ALA A 16 58.04 -18.07 -19.14
CA ALA A 16 57.21 -19.01 -18.38
C ALA A 16 56.87 -18.49 -16.97
N GLY A 17 57.82 -17.85 -16.29
CA GLY A 17 57.60 -17.21 -15.00
C GLY A 17 56.58 -16.08 -15.07
N VAL A 18 56.70 -15.18 -16.04
CA VAL A 18 55.79 -14.04 -16.24
C VAL A 18 54.38 -14.53 -16.62
N VAL A 19 54.29 -15.52 -17.51
CA VAL A 19 53.00 -16.14 -17.88
C VAL A 19 52.37 -16.83 -16.68
N GLY A 20 53.14 -17.57 -15.88
CA GLY A 20 52.66 -18.20 -14.66
C GLY A 20 52.11 -17.20 -13.66
N VAL A 21 52.82 -16.09 -13.42
CA VAL A 21 52.34 -15.01 -12.54
C VAL A 21 51.09 -14.34 -13.11
N GLY A 22 51.03 -14.10 -14.42
CA GLY A 22 49.85 -13.53 -15.08
C GLY A 22 48.61 -14.40 -14.94
N LEU A 23 48.75 -15.73 -15.07
CA LEU A 23 47.65 -16.67 -14.86
C LEU A 23 47.19 -16.71 -13.40
N ILE A 24 48.12 -16.64 -12.44
CA ILE A 24 47.79 -16.61 -11.00
C ILE A 24 47.02 -15.32 -10.67
N VAL A 25 47.53 -14.16 -11.10
CA VAL A 25 46.89 -12.86 -10.84
C VAL A 25 45.54 -12.78 -11.54
N GLY A 26 45.45 -13.17 -12.81
CA GLY A 26 44.19 -13.20 -13.55
C GLY A 26 43.15 -14.13 -12.91
N GLY A 27 43.58 -15.32 -12.47
CA GLY A 27 42.72 -16.26 -11.74
C GLY A 27 42.21 -15.71 -10.41
N LEU A 28 43.08 -15.04 -9.63
CA LEU A 28 42.70 -14.40 -8.37
C LEU A 28 41.71 -13.25 -8.57
N VAL A 29 41.91 -12.41 -9.58
CA VAL A 29 40.99 -11.29 -9.90
C VAL A 29 39.64 -11.82 -10.35
N TRP A 30 39.62 -12.85 -11.21
CA TRP A 30 38.39 -13.50 -11.65
C TRP A 30 37.63 -14.16 -10.49
N TRP A 31 38.34 -14.86 -9.61
CA TRP A 31 37.75 -15.53 -8.45
C TRP A 31 37.14 -14.53 -7.45
N GLN A 32 37.86 -13.45 -7.14
CA GLN A 32 37.33 -12.38 -6.28
C GLN A 32 36.15 -11.63 -6.92
N GLY A 33 36.12 -11.50 -8.25
CA GLY A 33 35.01 -10.87 -8.96
C GLY A 33 33.71 -11.68 -8.86
N LYS A 34 33.80 -13.00 -9.00
CA LYS A 34 32.63 -13.90 -8.98
C LYS A 34 31.95 -14.02 -7.61
N GLN A 35 32.68 -13.87 -6.51
CA GLN A 35 32.11 -13.97 -5.16
C GLN A 35 31.32 -12.73 -4.72
N ARG A 36 31.43 -11.62 -5.45
CA ARG A 36 30.80 -10.34 -5.05
C ARG A 36 29.34 -10.19 -5.48
N TRP A 37 28.80 -11.13 -6.26
CA TRP A 37 27.50 -11.01 -6.90
C TRP A 37 26.64 -12.20 -6.49
N GLU A 38 25.90 -12.03 -5.41
CA GLU A 38 24.86 -12.96 -5.00
C GLU A 38 23.54 -12.50 -5.64
N GLY A 39 23.17 -13.14 -6.74
CA GLY A 39 21.84 -12.99 -7.33
C GLY A 39 20.87 -13.90 -6.58
N THR A 40 19.88 -13.31 -5.90
CA THR A 40 18.78 -14.06 -5.29
C THR A 40 17.47 -13.57 -5.90
N ASP A 41 16.66 -14.49 -6.40
CA ASP A 41 15.30 -14.22 -6.88
C ASP A 41 14.29 -14.20 -5.71
N ASN A 42 14.75 -14.45 -4.48
CA ASN A 42 13.92 -14.44 -3.28
C ASN A 42 13.81 -13.03 -2.70
N ALA A 43 13.19 -12.12 -3.46
CA ALA A 43 12.84 -10.79 -2.99
C ALA A 43 11.32 -10.72 -2.74
N PHE A 44 10.93 -10.74 -1.46
CA PHE A 44 9.54 -10.46 -1.06
C PHE A 44 9.45 -9.02 -0.57
N VAL A 45 8.49 -8.26 -1.12
CA VAL A 45 8.16 -6.94 -0.60
C VAL A 45 7.20 -7.13 0.56
N GLN A 46 7.65 -6.75 1.76
CA GLN A 46 6.77 -6.68 2.91
C GLN A 46 5.84 -5.47 2.74
N ALA A 47 4.54 -5.75 2.64
CA ALA A 47 3.50 -4.73 2.56
C ALA A 47 2.51 -4.94 3.71
N ASP A 48 2.21 -3.87 4.43
CA ASP A 48 1.15 -3.88 5.42
C ASP A 48 -0.21 -3.99 4.70
N THR A 49 -0.90 -5.12 4.90
CA THR A 49 -2.20 -5.38 4.28
C THR A 49 -3.28 -5.25 5.34
N VAL A 50 -4.26 -4.37 5.09
CA VAL A 50 -5.43 -4.20 5.96
C VAL A 50 -6.69 -4.56 5.19
N ALA A 51 -7.57 -5.34 5.82
CA ALA A 51 -8.88 -5.62 5.26
C ALA A 51 -9.81 -4.43 5.50
N VAL A 52 -10.42 -3.93 4.42
CA VAL A 52 -11.44 -2.86 4.51
C VAL A 52 -12.82 -3.50 4.42
N SER A 53 -13.64 -3.30 5.46
CA SER A 53 -15.01 -3.79 5.51
C SER A 53 -15.99 -2.65 5.83
N PRO A 54 -17.21 -2.69 5.28
CA PRO A 54 -18.24 -1.73 5.63
C PRO A 54 -18.75 -1.98 7.06
N ARG A 55 -19.12 -0.91 7.76
CA ARG A 55 -19.69 -1.00 9.11
C ARG A 55 -21.14 -1.48 9.14
N ILE A 56 -21.84 -1.29 8.02
CA ILE A 56 -23.23 -1.72 7.83
C ILE A 56 -23.28 -2.77 6.72
N GLY A 57 -24.19 -3.73 6.84
CA GLY A 57 -24.49 -4.65 5.74
C GLY A 57 -25.30 -3.93 4.67
N GLY A 58 -25.09 -4.30 3.41
CA GLY A 58 -25.82 -3.77 2.27
C GLY A 58 -25.36 -4.46 0.98
N GLU A 59 -26.19 -4.36 -0.06
CA GLU A 59 -25.84 -4.85 -1.39
C GLU A 59 -24.83 -3.90 -2.06
N VAL A 60 -23.83 -4.44 -2.77
CA VAL A 60 -22.85 -3.62 -3.49
C VAL A 60 -23.47 -3.16 -4.80
N VAL A 61 -23.69 -1.85 -4.93
CA VAL A 61 -24.23 -1.22 -6.14
C VAL A 61 -23.12 -0.97 -7.16
N GLU A 62 -21.94 -0.54 -6.69
CA GLU A 62 -20.83 -0.19 -7.57
C GLU A 62 -19.47 -0.31 -6.87
N VAL A 63 -18.47 -0.75 -7.62
CA VAL A 63 -17.05 -0.73 -7.20
C VAL A 63 -16.34 0.36 -7.99
N LEU A 64 -15.80 1.35 -7.28
CA LEU A 64 -15.25 2.59 -7.86
C LEU A 64 -13.73 2.53 -8.07
N VAL A 65 -13.11 1.40 -7.75
CA VAL A 65 -11.66 1.19 -7.81
C VAL A 65 -11.30 -0.06 -8.60
N LYS A 66 -10.08 -0.06 -9.15
CA LYS A 66 -9.50 -1.20 -9.85
C LYS A 66 -8.44 -1.88 -8.99
N ASP A 67 -8.10 -3.11 -9.35
CA ASP A 67 -7.04 -3.86 -8.71
C ASP A 67 -5.71 -3.09 -8.72
N ASN A 68 -5.01 -3.09 -7.58
CA ASN A 68 -3.74 -2.41 -7.36
C ASN A 68 -3.77 -0.88 -7.59
N GLN A 69 -4.95 -0.26 -7.63
CA GLN A 69 -5.08 1.18 -7.74
C GLN A 69 -4.61 1.86 -6.46
N ARG A 70 -3.82 2.92 -6.60
CA ARG A 70 -3.48 3.81 -5.47
C ARG A 70 -4.72 4.61 -5.07
N VAL A 71 -5.03 4.59 -3.78
CA VAL A 71 -6.16 5.31 -3.19
C VAL A 71 -5.70 6.17 -2.01
N GLU A 72 -6.50 7.18 -1.67
CA GLU A 72 -6.23 8.09 -0.55
C GLU A 72 -7.24 7.89 0.59
N ALA A 73 -6.88 8.36 1.79
CA ALA A 73 -7.76 8.28 2.95
C ALA A 73 -9.04 9.09 2.71
N GLY A 74 -10.19 8.46 2.96
CA GLY A 74 -11.51 9.06 2.72
C GLY A 74 -12.03 8.89 1.29
N GLN A 75 -11.25 8.30 0.38
CA GLN A 75 -11.72 7.98 -0.96
C GLN A 75 -12.79 6.88 -0.90
N VAL A 76 -13.89 7.08 -1.63
CA VAL A 76 -14.96 6.08 -1.75
C VAL A 76 -14.47 4.93 -2.62
N LEU A 77 -14.44 3.73 -2.06
CA LEU A 77 -14.00 2.51 -2.76
C LEU A 77 -15.17 1.73 -3.36
N VAL A 78 -16.27 1.63 -2.61
CA VAL A 78 -17.45 0.85 -2.95
C VAL A 78 -18.70 1.62 -2.51
N ARG A 79 -19.73 1.59 -3.34
CA ARG A 79 -21.05 2.14 -3.01
C ARG A 79 -22.01 1.00 -2.69
N LEU A 80 -22.61 1.08 -1.51
CA LEU A 80 -23.64 0.16 -1.03
C LEU A 80 -25.03 0.73 -1.31
N ASP A 81 -26.02 -0.14 -1.46
CA ASP A 81 -27.42 0.28 -1.50
C ASP A 81 -27.84 0.79 -0.12
N ASP A 82 -28.39 2.01 -0.10
CA ASP A 82 -28.79 2.74 1.09
C ASP A 82 -30.32 2.88 1.19
N ALA A 83 -31.09 2.18 0.37
CA ALA A 83 -32.56 2.27 0.36
C ALA A 83 -33.18 2.05 1.76
N ASP A 84 -32.78 0.98 2.45
CA ASP A 84 -33.27 0.67 3.80
C ASP A 84 -32.85 1.72 4.83
N ALA A 85 -31.60 2.20 4.73
CA ALA A 85 -31.08 3.24 5.61
C ALA A 85 -31.83 4.57 5.41
N ARG A 86 -32.14 4.92 4.16
CA ARG A 86 -32.94 6.12 3.82
C ARG A 86 -34.38 5.99 4.30
N ALA A 87 -35.00 4.82 4.15
CA ALA A 87 -36.34 4.57 4.68
C ALA A 87 -36.40 4.69 6.20
N ALA A 88 -35.42 4.11 6.91
CA ALA A 88 -35.32 4.22 8.36
C ALA A 88 -35.10 5.66 8.84
N LEU A 89 -34.25 6.42 8.13
CA LEU A 89 -34.04 7.84 8.40
C LEU A 89 -35.34 8.64 8.21
N ALA A 90 -36.03 8.46 7.08
CA ALA A 90 -37.28 9.15 6.81
C ALA A 90 -38.36 8.85 7.87
N GLN A 91 -38.44 7.61 8.34
CA GLN A 91 -39.34 7.23 9.42
C GLN A 91 -38.98 7.93 10.74
N ALA A 92 -37.70 8.01 11.07
CA ALA A 92 -37.23 8.69 12.28
C ALA A 92 -37.51 10.20 12.23
N GLU A 93 -37.30 10.84 11.08
CA GLU A 93 -37.62 12.25 10.84
C GLU A 93 -39.12 12.53 10.94
N ALA A 94 -39.97 11.66 10.37
CA ALA A 94 -41.42 11.78 10.49
C ALA A 94 -41.89 11.66 11.95
N ASN A 95 -41.31 10.71 12.71
CA ASN A 95 -41.61 10.56 14.13
C ASN A 95 -41.17 11.79 14.93
N LEU A 96 -40.00 12.37 14.62
CA LEU A 96 -39.52 13.60 15.24
C LEU A 96 -40.50 14.75 14.99
N ALA A 97 -40.93 14.95 13.74
CA ALA A 97 -41.88 16.00 13.37
C ALA A 97 -43.23 15.85 14.11
N ALA A 98 -43.74 14.62 14.21
CA ALA A 98 -44.98 14.34 14.95
C ALA A 98 -44.86 14.69 16.44
N LEU A 99 -43.74 14.36 17.07
CA LEU A 99 -43.48 14.67 18.48
C LEU A 99 -43.31 16.17 18.70
N THR A 100 -42.58 16.87 17.81
CA THR A 100 -42.46 18.33 17.88
C THR A 100 -43.82 19.01 17.78
N ALA A 101 -44.69 18.54 16.88
CA ALA A 101 -46.06 19.04 16.77
C ALA A 101 -46.88 18.73 18.04
N ALA A 102 -46.70 17.57 18.66
CA ALA A 102 -47.37 17.23 19.91
C ALA A 102 -46.94 18.16 21.06
N VAL A 103 -45.64 18.43 21.20
CA VAL A 103 -45.11 19.38 22.20
C VAL A 103 -45.68 20.77 21.97
N ALA A 104 -45.64 21.27 20.73
CA ALA A 104 -46.20 22.58 20.39
C ALA A 104 -47.70 22.68 20.73
N ASN A 105 -48.46 21.61 20.51
CA ASN A 105 -49.86 21.55 20.90
C ASN A 105 -50.06 21.59 22.43
N VAL A 106 -49.21 20.91 23.20
CA VAL A 106 -49.25 20.94 24.67
C VAL A 106 -48.92 22.34 25.18
N ASP A 107 -47.88 22.97 24.65
CA ASP A 107 -47.48 24.34 25.03
C ASP A 107 -48.58 25.35 24.71
N ALA A 108 -49.21 25.24 23.53
CA ALA A 108 -50.33 26.11 23.15
C ALA A 108 -51.52 25.96 24.11
N ARG A 109 -51.83 24.75 24.57
CA ARG A 109 -52.89 24.50 25.57
C ARG A 109 -52.55 25.11 26.92
N ALA A 110 -51.31 24.96 27.38
CA ALA A 110 -50.87 25.53 28.64
C ALA A 110 -50.97 27.07 28.64
N GLN A 111 -50.64 27.73 27.52
CA GLN A 111 -50.80 29.18 27.37
C GLN A 111 -52.28 29.62 27.42
N GLN A 112 -53.18 28.85 26.79
CA GLN A 112 -54.62 29.13 26.83
C GLN A 112 -55.20 29.04 28.24
N GLU A 113 -54.78 28.03 29.01
CA GLU A 113 -55.22 27.85 30.40
C GLU A 113 -54.75 29.01 31.29
N GLN A 114 -53.49 29.45 31.16
CA GLN A 114 -52.97 30.60 31.91
C GLN A 114 -53.70 31.90 31.58
N ALA A 115 -54.01 32.13 30.31
CA ALA A 115 -54.75 33.31 29.87
C ALA A 115 -56.21 33.34 30.37
N THR A 116 -56.78 32.20 30.73
CA THR A 116 -58.16 32.10 31.26
C THR A 116 -58.22 32.34 32.77
N ILE A 117 -57.11 32.16 33.49
CA ILE A 117 -57.03 32.29 34.96
C ILE A 117 -56.68 33.72 35.41
N ALA A 118 -56.05 34.52 34.55
CA ALA A 118 -55.72 35.94 34.79
C ALA A 118 -56.89 36.87 34.47
#